data_AF-A0AA36GG53-F1
#
_entry.id   AF-A0AA36GG53-F1
#
_cell.length_a   1.000
_cell.length_b   1.000
_cell.length_c   1.000
_cell.angle_alpha   90.00
_cell.angle_beta   90.00
_cell.angle_gamma   90.00
#
_symmetry.space_group_name_H-M   'P 1'
#
loop_
_entity.id
_entity.type
_entity.pdbx_description
1 polymer ?
#
loop_
_entity_poly.entity_id
_entity_poly.type
_entity_poly.pdbx_seq_one_letter_code
_entity_poly.pdbx_strand_id
1 'polypeptide(L)'
;MIWNSTIRDAFLSIKMPVNHCCVVHDECYTLQLRQEKCDEDFCECNRLATITRNDCKDLLEATCSLVQLFGFGPYHSSANYTESADLVKYTVNADGLRTQYSNLYIHCPKVNATISSCALQYNSCIKTPIECAEALSHCLLDAAMVDGSNSCHETVNALGVLIIEEGNSWKNALQNIRFLGSNVLMVVMAACMLLLLCFLMRLRLSGSTIDEKGKKYFLV
;
A
#
# COMPACT_ATOMS: atom_id res chain seq x y z
N MET A 1 25.21 -1.32 -1.84
CA MET A 1 24.35 -0.56 -0.91
C MET A 1 22.90 -0.68 -1.37
N ILE A 2 22.15 -1.68 -0.90
CA ILE A 2 20.74 -1.94 -1.28
C ILE A 2 19.86 -2.06 0.00
N TRP A 3 20.41 -1.74 1.17
CA TRP A 3 19.81 -2.06 2.47
C TRP A 3 19.01 -0.92 3.14
N ASN A 4 18.84 0.23 2.48
CA ASN A 4 18.28 1.45 3.11
C ASN A 4 16.93 1.93 2.55
N SER A 5 16.49 1.40 1.41
CA SER A 5 15.15 1.64 0.84
C SER A 5 14.17 0.58 1.33
N THR A 6 14.50 -0.70 1.20
CA THR A 6 13.60 -1.82 1.49
C THR A 6 13.12 -1.88 2.95
N ILE A 7 13.97 -1.52 3.93
CA ILE A 7 13.58 -1.47 5.35
C ILE A 7 12.68 -0.27 5.63
N ARG A 8 12.92 0.87 4.97
CA ARG A 8 12.10 2.08 5.09
C ARG A 8 10.72 1.84 4.48
N ASP A 9 10.67 1.16 3.35
CA ASP A 9 9.45 0.78 2.64
C ASP A 9 8.64 -0.24 3.46
N ALA A 10 9.29 -1.25 4.06
CA ALA A 10 8.61 -2.21 4.95
C ALA A 10 8.09 -1.57 6.26
N PHE A 11 8.80 -0.57 6.79
CA PHE A 11 8.38 0.15 7.99
C PHE A 11 7.27 1.17 7.72
N LEU A 12 7.26 1.82 6.54
CA LEU A 12 6.13 2.63 6.09
C LEU A 12 4.90 1.75 5.78
N SER A 13 5.12 0.55 5.24
CA SER A 13 4.07 -0.38 4.78
C SER A 13 3.10 -0.82 5.89
N ILE A 14 3.54 -0.93 7.16
CA ILE A 14 2.62 -1.22 8.29
C ILE A 14 2.07 0.05 8.93
N LYS A 15 2.91 1.08 9.05
CA LYS A 15 2.51 2.31 9.75
C LYS A 15 1.30 2.96 9.09
N MET A 16 1.22 2.92 7.76
CA MET A 16 0.13 3.56 7.05
C MET A 16 -1.23 2.88 7.28
N PRO A 17 -1.40 1.55 7.07
CA PRO A 17 -2.66 0.87 7.37
C PRO A 17 -3.07 0.94 8.85
N VAL A 18 -2.12 0.76 9.79
CA VAL A 18 -2.45 0.84 11.23
C VAL A 18 -2.84 2.26 11.64
N ASN A 19 -2.12 3.28 11.15
CA ASN A 19 -2.47 4.66 11.41
C ASN A 19 -3.84 5.02 10.84
N HIS A 20 -4.20 4.46 9.68
CA HIS A 20 -5.55 4.60 9.15
C HIS A 20 -6.61 4.03 10.11
N CYS A 21 -6.39 2.84 10.67
CA CYS A 21 -7.29 2.28 11.68
C CYS A 21 -7.46 3.19 12.89
N CYS A 22 -6.37 3.82 13.37
CA CYS A 22 -6.44 4.80 14.46
C CYS A 22 -7.28 6.02 14.07
N VAL A 23 -7.08 6.56 12.87
CA VAL A 23 -7.83 7.74 12.39
C VAL A 23 -9.33 7.44 12.31
N VAL A 24 -9.71 6.28 11.76
CA VAL A 24 -11.12 5.87 11.68
C VAL A 24 -11.72 5.68 13.08
N HIS A 25 -10.95 5.10 14.02
CA HIS A 25 -11.37 4.92 15.41
C HIS A 25 -11.60 6.25 16.13
N ASP A 26 -10.66 7.19 16.02
CA ASP A 26 -10.74 8.51 16.64
C ASP A 26 -11.92 9.33 16.07
N GLU A 27 -12.19 9.24 14.77
CA GLU A 27 -13.37 9.85 14.16
C GLU A 27 -14.67 9.18 14.63
N CYS A 28 -14.71 7.84 14.72
CA CYS A 28 -15.86 7.09 15.25
C CYS A 28 -16.17 7.52 16.70
N TYR A 29 -15.12 7.70 17.51
CA TYR A 29 -15.19 8.24 18.86
C TYR A 29 -15.71 9.68 18.85
N THR A 30 -15.20 10.55 17.98
CA THR A 30 -15.68 11.95 17.87
C THR A 30 -17.16 12.01 17.49
N LEU A 31 -17.60 11.12 16.60
CA LEU A 31 -18.98 11.00 16.14
C LEU A 31 -19.91 10.26 17.11
N GLN A 32 -19.37 9.73 18.21
CA GLN A 32 -20.12 9.05 19.26
C GLN A 32 -20.96 7.87 18.72
N LEU A 33 -20.41 7.06 17.81
CA LEU A 33 -21.12 5.95 17.14
C LEU A 33 -21.26 4.68 18.01
N ARG A 34 -21.19 4.84 19.33
CA ARG A 34 -21.06 3.82 20.39
C ARG A 34 -19.65 3.23 20.49
N GLN A 35 -19.09 3.30 21.71
CA GLN A 35 -17.73 2.87 21.99
C GLN A 35 -17.47 1.41 21.58
N GLU A 36 -18.33 0.47 21.98
CA GLU A 36 -18.18 -0.96 21.68
C GLU A 36 -18.04 -1.21 20.17
N LYS A 37 -18.89 -0.56 19.37
CA LYS A 37 -18.81 -0.66 17.92
C LYS A 37 -17.48 -0.10 17.39
N CYS A 38 -17.10 1.10 17.81
CA CYS A 38 -15.85 1.71 17.36
C CYS A 38 -14.64 0.84 17.72
N ASP A 39 -14.62 0.28 18.93
CA ASP A 39 -13.54 -0.60 19.39
C ASP A 39 -13.49 -1.90 18.58
N GLU A 40 -14.63 -2.53 18.30
CA GLU A 40 -14.72 -3.72 17.44
C GLU A 40 -14.24 -3.45 16.02
N ASP A 41 -14.70 -2.37 15.40
CA ASP A 41 -14.31 -1.96 14.05
C ASP A 41 -12.80 -1.67 13.98
N PHE A 42 -12.22 -1.03 15.02
CA PHE A 42 -10.78 -0.81 15.15
C PHE A 42 -10.00 -2.12 15.26
N CYS A 43 -10.48 -3.07 16.07
CA CYS A 43 -9.85 -4.37 16.21
C CYS A 43 -9.83 -5.12 14.88
N GLU A 44 -10.93 -5.12 14.13
CA GLU A 44 -10.99 -5.77 12.83
C GLU A 44 -10.06 -5.09 11.82
N CYS A 45 -10.05 -3.76 11.76
CA CYS A 45 -9.14 -3.00 10.91
C CYS A 45 -7.67 -3.36 11.19
N ASN A 46 -7.27 -3.45 12.46
CA ASN A 46 -5.89 -3.85 12.83
C ASN A 46 -5.56 -5.28 12.42
N ARG A 47 -6.50 -6.21 12.51
CA ARG A 47 -6.30 -7.60 12.06
C ARG A 47 -6.09 -7.63 10.55
N LEU A 48 -6.90 -6.91 9.77
CA LEU A 48 -6.75 -6.80 8.31
C LEU A 48 -5.41 -6.15 7.93
N ALA A 49 -5.02 -5.08 8.62
CA ALA A 49 -3.75 -4.38 8.43
C ALA A 49 -2.52 -5.26 8.68
N THR A 50 -2.65 -6.32 9.48
CA THR A 50 -1.55 -7.21 9.88
C THR A 50 -1.56 -8.59 9.24
N ILE A 51 -2.51 -8.90 8.34
CA ILE A 51 -2.61 -10.22 7.69
C ILE A 51 -1.28 -10.72 7.12
N THR A 52 -0.47 -9.81 6.57
CA THR A 52 0.82 -10.15 5.94
C THR A 52 2.03 -10.00 6.87
N ARG A 53 1.83 -9.61 8.13
CA ARG A 53 2.87 -9.16 9.08
C ARG A 53 2.62 -9.71 10.49
N ASN A 54 2.98 -10.98 10.68
CA ASN A 54 2.84 -11.67 11.98
C ASN A 54 3.66 -11.05 13.11
N ASP A 55 4.72 -10.28 12.81
CA ASP A 55 5.63 -9.69 13.79
C ASP A 55 5.02 -8.57 14.64
N CYS A 56 3.89 -7.99 14.19
CA CYS A 56 3.17 -6.96 14.93
C CYS A 56 1.77 -7.42 15.40
N LYS A 57 1.38 -8.65 15.08
CA LYS A 57 0.03 -9.16 15.31
C LYS A 57 -0.35 -9.17 16.79
N ASP A 58 0.49 -9.75 17.65
CA ASP A 58 0.20 -9.84 19.08
C ASP A 58 0.15 -8.46 19.75
N LEU A 59 1.00 -7.53 19.31
CA LEU A 59 1.00 -6.15 19.78
C LEU A 59 -0.32 -5.46 19.42
N LEU A 60 -0.79 -5.61 18.18
CA LEU A 60 -2.01 -4.95 17.72
C LEU A 60 -3.28 -5.62 18.29
N GLU A 61 -3.26 -6.93 18.51
CA GLU A 61 -4.30 -7.60 19.29
C GLU A 61 -4.33 -7.10 20.75
N ALA A 62 -3.16 -6.84 21.35
CA ALA A 62 -3.11 -6.21 22.67
C ALA A 62 -3.69 -4.78 22.64
N THR A 63 -3.47 -4.00 21.57
CA THR A 63 -4.11 -2.67 21.43
C THR A 63 -5.63 -2.75 21.36
N CYS A 64 -6.19 -3.81 20.75
CA CYS A 64 -7.64 -4.07 20.76
C CYS A 64 -8.17 -4.23 22.20
N SER A 65 -7.50 -5.06 23.02
CA SER A 65 -7.88 -5.22 24.43
C SER A 65 -7.74 -3.91 25.23
N LEU A 66 -6.73 -3.09 24.92
CA LEU A 66 -6.51 -1.82 25.61
C LEU A 66 -7.64 -0.81 25.35
N VAL A 67 -8.09 -0.65 24.10
CA VAL A 67 -9.20 0.27 23.81
C VAL A 67 -10.52 -0.22 24.41
N GLN A 68 -10.77 -1.53 24.44
CA GLN A 68 -11.98 -2.07 25.08
C GLN A 68 -11.98 -1.88 26.61
N LEU A 69 -10.83 -2.02 27.26
CA LEU A 69 -10.71 -1.88 28.72
C LEU A 69 -10.64 -0.42 29.19
N PHE A 70 -9.97 0.45 28.42
CA PHE A 70 -9.62 1.81 28.85
C PHE A 70 -10.16 2.92 27.93
N GLY A 71 -10.87 2.56 26.86
CA GLY A 71 -11.39 3.50 25.85
C GLY A 71 -12.54 4.39 26.33
N PHE A 72 -13.18 4.05 27.45
CA PHE A 72 -14.29 4.84 28.00
C PHE A 72 -13.93 6.31 28.20
N GLY A 73 -12.77 6.59 28.79
CA GLY A 73 -12.32 7.97 29.05
C GLY A 73 -12.11 8.76 27.75
N PRO A 74 -11.25 8.27 26.82
CA PRO A 74 -11.07 8.89 25.51
C PRO A 74 -12.37 9.04 24.72
N TYR A 75 -13.25 8.03 24.70
CA TYR A 75 -14.55 8.07 24.03
C TYR A 75 -15.46 9.19 24.53
N HIS A 76 -15.54 9.40 25.84
CA HIS A 76 -16.34 10.51 26.37
C HIS A 76 -15.67 11.87 26.13
N SER A 77 -14.34 11.90 26.14
CA SER A 77 -13.58 13.14 25.95
C SER A 77 -13.61 13.63 24.50
N SER A 78 -13.81 12.73 23.53
CA SER A 78 -13.88 13.07 22.10
C SER A 78 -15.22 13.70 21.69
N ALA A 79 -16.26 13.64 22.51
CA ALA A 79 -17.60 14.16 22.16
C ALA A 79 -17.60 15.66 21.79
N ASN A 80 -16.68 16.43 22.35
CA ASN A 80 -16.51 17.87 22.08
C ASN A 80 -15.23 18.17 21.29
N TYR A 81 -14.58 17.15 20.75
CA TYR A 81 -13.40 17.36 19.93
C TYR A 81 -13.80 18.04 18.62
N THR A 82 -13.12 19.15 18.32
CA THR A 82 -13.19 19.81 17.03
C THR A 82 -11.84 19.65 16.36
N GLU A 83 -11.86 19.16 15.12
CA GLU A 83 -10.66 19.02 14.31
C GLU A 83 -9.90 20.35 14.22
N SER A 84 -8.58 20.29 14.39
CA SER A 84 -7.71 21.47 14.30
C SER A 84 -7.76 22.07 12.89
N ALA A 85 -7.74 23.39 12.80
CA ALA A 85 -7.60 24.11 11.53
C ALA A 85 -6.30 23.74 10.79
N ASP A 86 -5.30 23.21 11.51
CA ASP A 86 -4.01 22.79 10.97
C ASP A 86 -4.00 21.33 10.48
N LEU A 87 -5.17 20.65 10.43
CA LEU A 87 -5.23 19.30 9.84
C LEU A 87 -4.70 19.34 8.40
N VAL A 88 -3.65 18.57 8.17
CA VAL A 88 -3.11 18.38 6.82
C VAL A 88 -4.08 17.52 6.00
N LYS A 89 -4.69 18.14 5.00
CA LYS A 89 -5.58 17.49 4.03
C LYS A 89 -4.77 16.99 2.84
N TYR A 90 -4.40 15.72 2.87
CA TYR A 90 -3.68 15.08 1.77
C TYR A 90 -4.60 14.85 0.57
N THR A 91 -4.04 14.92 -0.63
CA THR A 91 -4.74 14.59 -1.88
C THR A 91 -4.03 13.45 -2.58
N VAL A 92 -4.73 12.77 -3.48
CA VAL A 92 -4.10 11.76 -4.33
C VAL A 92 -3.06 12.37 -5.27
N ASN A 93 -1.96 11.65 -5.50
CA ASN A 93 -0.87 12.02 -6.41
C ASN A 93 -1.20 11.60 -7.86
N ALA A 94 -2.42 11.91 -8.30
CA ALA A 94 -2.91 11.70 -9.64
C ALA A 94 -3.53 13.01 -10.12
N ASP A 95 -2.85 13.71 -11.04
CA ASP A 95 -3.24 15.06 -11.47
C ASP A 95 -4.69 15.12 -11.97
N GLY A 96 -5.17 14.06 -12.64
CA GLY A 96 -6.53 13.95 -13.15
C GLY A 96 -7.62 13.81 -12.08
N LEU A 97 -7.25 13.43 -10.85
CA LEU A 97 -8.16 13.18 -9.74
C LEU A 97 -8.08 14.23 -8.64
N ARG A 98 -6.99 15.02 -8.58
CA ARG A 98 -6.68 15.91 -7.44
C ARG A 98 -7.80 16.89 -7.11
N THR A 99 -8.41 17.50 -8.12
CA THR A 99 -9.49 18.49 -7.93
C THR A 99 -10.74 17.85 -7.36
N GLN A 100 -11.18 16.74 -7.96
CA GLN A 100 -12.37 16.01 -7.56
C GLN A 100 -12.19 15.39 -6.17
N TYR A 101 -10.98 14.92 -5.87
CA TYR A 101 -10.63 14.44 -4.54
C TYR A 101 -10.71 15.54 -3.49
N SER A 102 -10.23 16.74 -3.80
CA SER A 102 -10.26 17.88 -2.88
C SER A 102 -11.68 18.31 -2.52
N ASN A 103 -12.64 18.11 -3.44
CA ASN A 103 -14.05 18.40 -3.18
C ASN A 103 -14.67 17.49 -2.11
N LEU A 104 -14.09 16.32 -1.83
CA LEU A 104 -14.57 15.43 -0.77
C LEU A 104 -14.57 16.13 0.59
N TYR A 105 -13.57 16.96 0.88
CA TYR A 105 -13.49 17.69 2.16
C TYR A 105 -14.62 18.72 2.37
N ILE A 106 -15.32 19.10 1.30
CA ILE A 106 -16.49 19.99 1.37
C ILE A 106 -17.75 19.15 1.60
N HIS A 107 -17.86 18.00 0.94
CA HIS A 107 -19.07 17.18 0.93
C HIS A 107 -19.12 16.11 2.03
N CYS A 108 -17.99 15.78 2.65
CA CYS A 108 -17.83 14.76 3.69
C CYS A 108 -17.14 15.34 4.94
N PRO A 109 -17.67 16.42 5.54
CA PRO A 109 -16.95 17.20 6.55
C PRO A 109 -16.71 16.44 7.86
N LYS A 110 -17.43 15.34 8.13
CA LYS A 110 -17.30 14.55 9.36
C LYS A 110 -16.14 13.55 9.34
N VAL A 111 -15.58 13.29 8.14
CA VAL A 111 -14.60 12.22 7.91
C VAL A 111 -13.36 12.75 7.18
N ASN A 112 -13.00 14.02 7.43
CA ASN A 112 -11.85 14.67 6.79
C ASN A 112 -10.54 13.93 7.06
N ALA A 113 -10.31 13.48 8.29
CA ALA A 113 -9.08 12.78 8.64
C ALA A 113 -9.05 11.41 7.96
N THR A 114 -10.17 10.68 7.92
CA THR A 114 -10.26 9.41 7.18
C THR A 114 -10.00 9.60 5.69
N ILE A 115 -10.61 10.60 5.05
CA ILE A 115 -10.35 10.92 3.63
C ILE A 115 -8.86 11.23 3.41
N SER A 116 -8.27 12.06 4.26
CA SER A 116 -6.85 12.40 4.20
C SER A 116 -5.96 11.15 4.32
N SER A 117 -6.32 10.24 5.23
CA SER A 117 -5.63 8.96 5.38
C SER A 117 -5.82 8.03 4.17
N CYS A 118 -6.99 8.00 3.52
CA CYS A 118 -7.21 7.25 2.29
C CYS A 118 -6.27 7.74 1.17
N ALA A 119 -6.10 9.05 1.01
CA ALA A 119 -5.17 9.62 0.04
C ALA A 119 -3.73 9.18 0.30
N LEU A 120 -3.28 9.20 1.55
CA LEU A 120 -1.94 8.75 1.91
C LEU A 120 -1.72 7.26 1.62
N GLN A 121 -2.71 6.42 1.91
CA GLN A 121 -2.65 4.99 1.58
C GLN A 121 -2.52 4.78 0.07
N TYR A 122 -3.33 5.48 -0.73
CA TYR A 122 -3.22 5.44 -2.19
C TYR A 122 -1.86 5.90 -2.70
N ASN A 123 -1.36 7.03 -2.19
CA ASN A 123 -0.07 7.60 -2.60
C ASN A 123 1.12 6.71 -2.25
N SER A 124 0.97 5.88 -1.22
CA SER A 124 2.00 4.94 -0.75
C SER A 124 1.77 3.51 -1.25
N CYS A 125 0.75 3.30 -2.09
CA CYS A 125 0.37 1.97 -2.55
C CYS A 125 1.41 1.41 -3.54
N ILE A 126 1.91 0.21 -3.23
CA ILE A 126 2.92 -0.50 -4.03
C ILE A 126 2.33 -1.61 -4.90
N LYS A 127 1.00 -1.78 -4.89
CA LYS A 127 0.27 -2.76 -5.70
C LYS A 127 0.10 -2.26 -7.14
N THR A 128 -0.60 -3.02 -7.97
CA THR A 128 -0.93 -2.54 -9.32
C THR A 128 -1.83 -1.30 -9.26
N PRO A 129 -1.79 -0.41 -10.27
CA PRO A 129 -2.62 0.80 -10.28
C PRO A 129 -4.12 0.54 -10.06
N ILE A 130 -4.65 -0.56 -10.60
CA ILE A 130 -6.04 -0.95 -10.41
C ILE A 130 -6.33 -1.41 -8.97
N GLU A 131 -5.47 -2.22 -8.37
CA GLU A 131 -5.64 -2.65 -6.97
C GLU A 131 -5.56 -1.45 -6.00
N CYS A 132 -4.69 -0.48 -6.29
CA CYS A 132 -4.61 0.76 -5.50
C CYS A 132 -5.87 1.61 -5.68
N ALA A 133 -6.40 1.71 -6.90
CA ALA A 133 -7.63 2.42 -7.21
C ALA A 133 -8.85 1.78 -6.52
N GLU A 134 -8.97 0.46 -6.56
CA GLU A 134 -10.02 -0.29 -5.86
C GLU A 134 -9.93 -0.08 -4.34
N ALA A 135 -8.73 -0.21 -3.76
CA ALA A 135 -8.53 0.03 -2.34
C ALA A 135 -8.90 1.46 -1.93
N LEU A 136 -8.56 2.47 -2.74
CA LEU A 136 -8.96 3.85 -2.50
C LEU A 136 -10.48 4.01 -2.59
N SER A 137 -11.12 3.42 -3.60
CA SER A 137 -12.57 3.49 -3.78
C SER A 137 -13.30 2.88 -2.57
N HIS A 138 -12.85 1.73 -2.08
CA HIS A 138 -13.41 1.11 -0.89
C HIS A 138 -13.22 1.98 0.35
N CYS A 139 -12.01 2.50 0.59
CA CYS A 139 -11.72 3.40 1.70
C CYS A 139 -12.64 4.63 1.74
N LEU A 140 -12.90 5.24 0.57
CA LEU A 140 -13.79 6.38 0.46
C LEU A 140 -15.27 6.01 0.67
N LEU A 141 -15.69 4.85 0.21
CA LEU A 141 -17.06 4.36 0.43
C LEU A 141 -17.33 4.13 1.92
N ASP A 142 -16.39 3.51 2.62
CA ASP A 142 -16.48 3.29 4.07
C ASP A 142 -16.52 4.64 4.81
N ALA A 143 -15.67 5.60 4.43
CA ALA A 143 -15.70 6.96 4.97
C ALA A 143 -17.07 7.64 4.76
N ALA A 144 -17.64 7.50 3.56
CA ALA A 144 -18.95 8.07 3.25
C ALA A 144 -20.08 7.44 4.08
N MET A 145 -20.00 6.13 4.37
CA MET A 145 -20.96 5.45 5.26
C MET A 145 -20.91 6.01 6.68
N VAL A 146 -19.71 6.35 7.17
CA VAL A 146 -19.52 6.98 8.48
C VAL A 146 -20.02 8.43 8.50
N ASP A 147 -19.77 9.22 7.45
CA ASP A 147 -20.30 10.58 7.34
C ASP A 147 -21.84 10.61 7.32
N GLY A 148 -22.43 9.66 6.57
CA GLY A 148 -23.86 9.43 6.49
C GLY A 148 -24.66 10.48 5.73
N SER A 149 -24.01 11.47 5.10
CA SER A 149 -24.71 12.44 4.26
C SER A 149 -24.85 11.97 2.81
N ASN A 150 -26.01 12.25 2.21
CA ASN A 150 -26.25 11.94 0.79
C ASN A 150 -25.24 12.65 -0.13
N SER A 151 -24.88 13.89 0.20
CA SER A 151 -23.91 14.66 -0.58
C SER A 151 -22.53 14.02 -0.59
N CYS A 152 -22.08 13.47 0.55
CA CYS A 152 -20.84 12.72 0.62
C CYS A 152 -20.90 11.46 -0.24
N HIS A 153 -21.97 10.66 -0.09
CA HIS A 153 -22.17 9.43 -0.87
C HIS A 153 -22.18 9.68 -2.38
N GLU A 154 -22.92 10.68 -2.85
CA GLU A 154 -22.98 11.02 -4.28
C GLU A 154 -21.60 11.44 -4.81
N THR A 155 -20.88 12.26 -4.05
CA THR A 155 -19.55 12.75 -4.44
C THR A 155 -18.53 11.61 -4.49
N VAL A 156 -18.53 10.73 -3.48
CA VAL A 156 -17.66 9.54 -3.44
C VAL A 156 -17.98 8.58 -4.58
N ASN A 157 -19.26 8.31 -4.85
CA ASN A 157 -19.66 7.42 -5.95
C ASN A 157 -19.22 7.98 -7.31
N ALA A 158 -19.42 9.27 -7.55
CA ALA A 158 -18.98 9.92 -8.78
C ALA A 158 -17.45 9.88 -8.94
N LEU A 159 -16.71 10.12 -7.86
CA LEU A 159 -15.25 10.04 -7.87
C LEU A 159 -14.75 8.60 -8.01
N GLY A 160 -15.43 7.61 -7.45
CA GLY A 160 -15.09 6.20 -7.55
C GLY A 160 -15.00 5.73 -9.00
N VAL A 161 -15.92 6.16 -9.86
CA VAL A 161 -15.87 5.86 -11.30
C VAL A 161 -14.58 6.40 -11.93
N LEU A 162 -14.22 7.65 -11.63
CA LEU A 162 -13.00 8.29 -12.14
C LEU A 162 -11.73 7.61 -11.62
N ILE A 163 -11.71 7.19 -10.34
CA ILE A 163 -10.59 6.47 -9.73
C ILE A 163 -10.32 5.16 -10.48
N ILE A 164 -11.37 4.39 -10.78
CA ILE A 164 -11.25 3.11 -11.49
C ILE A 164 -10.86 3.32 -12.96
N GLU A 165 -11.40 4.34 -13.63
CA GLU A 165 -11.00 4.71 -14.99
C GLU A 165 -9.51 5.10 -15.06
N GLU A 166 -9.03 5.91 -14.13
CA GLU A 166 -7.61 6.28 -14.04
C GLU A 166 -6.74 5.05 -13.76
N GLY A 167 -7.15 4.17 -12.84
CA GLY A 167 -6.46 2.90 -12.55
C GLY A 167 -6.33 1.98 -13.79
N ASN A 168 -7.35 1.97 -14.64
CA ASN A 168 -7.39 1.21 -15.90
C ASN A 168 -6.77 1.94 -17.11
N SER A 169 -6.32 3.18 -16.94
CA SER A 169 -5.79 3.99 -18.03
C SER A 169 -4.60 3.32 -18.71
N TRP A 170 -4.51 3.46 -20.04
CA TRP A 170 -3.42 2.91 -20.85
C TRP A 170 -2.04 3.40 -20.40
N LYS A 171 -1.96 4.61 -19.84
CA LYS A 171 -0.73 5.16 -19.24
C LYS A 171 -0.21 4.27 -18.11
N ASN A 172 -1.13 3.77 -17.28
CA ASN A 172 -0.85 2.90 -16.14
C ASN A 172 -0.66 1.44 -16.58
N ALA A 173 -1.38 0.98 -17.61
CA ALA A 173 -1.12 -0.30 -18.26
C ALA A 173 0.31 -0.39 -18.85
N LEU A 174 0.77 0.67 -19.50
CA LEU A 174 2.14 0.78 -20.05
C LEU A 174 3.23 0.78 -18.96
N GLN A 175 2.97 1.40 -17.80
CA GLN A 175 3.87 1.33 -16.65
C GLN A 175 3.97 -0.10 -16.10
N ASN A 176 2.85 -0.82 -16.04
CA ASN A 176 2.81 -2.22 -15.61
C ASN A 176 3.57 -3.14 -16.60
N ILE A 177 3.45 -2.88 -17.90
CA ILE A 177 4.23 -3.60 -18.94
C ILE A 177 5.72 -3.31 -18.82
N ARG A 178 6.14 -2.08 -18.48
CA ARG A 178 7.56 -1.77 -18.24
C ARG A 178 8.11 -2.51 -17.01
N PHE A 179 7.31 -2.69 -15.97
CA PHE A 179 7.68 -3.49 -14.79
C PHE A 179 7.88 -4.97 -15.16
N LEU A 180 6.97 -5.55 -15.96
CA LEU A 180 7.13 -6.88 -16.53
C LEU A 180 8.35 -6.98 -17.47
N GLY A 181 8.55 -5.99 -18.32
CA GLY A 181 9.70 -5.91 -19.24
C GLY A 181 11.03 -5.88 -18.50
N SER A 182 11.13 -5.19 -17.37
CA SER A 182 12.33 -5.17 -16.55
C SER A 182 12.64 -6.55 -15.93
N ASN A 183 11.61 -7.30 -15.52
CA ASN A 183 11.78 -8.65 -15.00
C ASN A 183 12.16 -9.66 -16.10
N VAL A 184 11.54 -9.55 -17.29
CA VAL A 184 11.89 -10.38 -18.46
C VAL A 184 13.31 -10.09 -18.92
N LEU A 185 13.73 -8.83 -18.96
CA LEU A 185 15.09 -8.43 -19.30
C LEU A 185 16.11 -9.03 -18.32
N MET A 186 15.82 -9.03 -17.02
CA MET A 186 16.68 -9.68 -16.02
C MET A 186 16.80 -11.19 -16.24
N VAL A 187 15.70 -11.87 -16.56
CA VAL A 187 15.70 -13.31 -16.86
C VAL A 187 16.52 -13.62 -18.12
N VAL A 188 16.34 -12.84 -19.18
CA VAL A 188 17.09 -13.00 -20.44
C VAL A 188 18.58 -12.76 -20.22
N MET A 189 18.95 -11.71 -19.49
CA MET A 189 20.35 -11.40 -19.17
C MET A 189 20.99 -12.51 -18.33
N ALA A 190 20.29 -13.05 -17.34
CA ALA A 190 20.77 -14.18 -16.54
C ALA A 190 20.97 -15.45 -17.38
N ALA A 191 20.03 -15.76 -18.27
CA ALA A 191 20.13 -16.89 -19.19
C ALA A 191 21.32 -16.73 -20.16
N CYS A 192 21.53 -15.53 -20.72
CA CYS A 192 22.69 -15.24 -21.57
C CYS A 192 24.02 -15.41 -20.84
N MET A 193 24.12 -14.96 -19.59
CA MET A 193 25.33 -15.13 -18.78
C MET A 193 25.62 -16.61 -18.47
N LEU A 194 24.59 -17.40 -18.16
CA LEU A 194 24.72 -18.85 -17.97
C LEU A 194 25.17 -19.57 -19.25
N LEU A 195 24.62 -19.19 -20.40
CA LEU A 195 25.03 -19.74 -21.70
C LEU A 195 26.48 -19.39 -22.03
N LEU A 196 26.91 -18.16 -21.79
CA LEU A 196 28.30 -17.73 -21.96
C LEU A 196 29.25 -18.51 -21.04
N LEU A 197 28.89 -18.69 -19.76
CA LEU A 197 29.67 -19.51 -18.82
C LEU A 197 29.78 -20.97 -19.27
N CYS A 198 28.68 -21.58 -19.70
CA CYS A 198 28.67 -22.92 -20.27
C CYS A 198 29.58 -23.03 -21.51
N PHE A 199 29.54 -22.03 -22.39
CA PHE A 199 30.38 -21.98 -23.59
C PHE A 199 31.87 -21.87 -23.24
N LEU A 200 32.22 -20.99 -22.30
CA LEU A 200 33.60 -20.82 -21.82
C LEU A 200 34.13 -22.10 -21.15
N MET A 201 33.31 -22.79 -20.35
CA MET A 201 33.69 -24.06 -19.71
C MET A 201 33.94 -25.17 -20.75
N ARG A 202 33.11 -25.26 -21.79
CA ARG A 202 33.31 -26.22 -22.89
C ARG A 202 34.57 -25.94 -23.70
N LEU A 203 34.87 -24.67 -23.97
CA LEU A 203 36.11 -24.27 -24.64
C LEU A 203 37.35 -24.63 -23.80
N ARG A 204 37.31 -24.43 -22.49
CA ARG A 204 38.41 -24.79 -21.58
C ARG A 204 38.68 -26.29 -21.55
N LEU A 205 37.61 -27.12 -21.58
CA LEU A 205 37.71 -28.58 -21.64
C LEU A 205 38.26 -29.09 -22.99
N SER A 206 37.93 -28.39 -24.08
CA SER A 206 38.45 -28.70 -25.42
C SER A 206 39.92 -28.29 -25.57
N GLY A 207 40.36 -27.23 -24.87
CA GLY A 207 41.76 -26.83 -24.82
C GLY A 207 42.66 -27.83 -24.07
N SER A 208 42.15 -28.47 -23.02
CA SER A 208 42.93 -29.47 -22.26
C SER A 208 43.09 -30.82 -22.97
N THR A 209 42.20 -31.18 -23.90
CA THR A 209 42.31 -32.43 -24.68
C THR A 209 43.29 -32.33 -25.86
N ILE A 210 43.66 -31.12 -26.28
CA ILE A 210 44.68 -30.90 -27.32
C ILE A 210 46.10 -31.06 -26.75
N ASP A 211 46.33 -30.73 -25.47
CA ASP A 211 47.64 -30.85 -24.83
C ASP A 211 48.03 -32.32 -24.52
N GLU A 212 47.05 -33.21 -24.35
CA GLU A 212 47.31 -34.63 -24.10
C GLU A 212 47.66 -35.42 -25.37
N LYS A 213 47.19 -34.97 -26.55
CA LYS A 213 47.56 -35.57 -27.84
C LYS A 213 48.87 -35.00 -28.42
N GLY A 214 49.32 -33.84 -27.95
CA GLY A 214 50.60 -33.23 -28.35
C GLY A 214 51.84 -33.86 -27.72
N LYS A 215 51.72 -34.48 -26.54
CA LYS A 215 52.87 -35.08 -25.82
C LYS A 215 53.30 -36.48 -26.29
N LYS A 216 52.59 -37.10 -27.24
CA LYS A 216 52.97 -38.41 -27.79
C LYS A 216 53.95 -38.35 -28.98
N TYR A 217 54.37 -37.16 -29.41
CA TYR A 217 55.26 -37.00 -30.58
C TYR A 217 56.65 -36.43 -30.27
N PHE A 218 56.98 -36.17 -29.01
CA PHE A 218 58.32 -35.73 -28.61
C PHE A 218 58.78 -36.45 -27.33
N LEU A 219 59.31 -37.66 -27.51
CA LEU A 219 60.27 -38.26 -26.60
C LEU A 219 61.30 -38.98 -27.48
N VAL A 220 62.47 -38.34 -27.57
CA VAL A 220 63.73 -38.82 -28.16
C VAL A 220 64.27 -39.98 -27.36
#